data_AF-A0A933SJA0-F1
#
_entry.id   AF-A0A933SJA0-F1
#
_cell.length_a   1.000
_cell.length_b   1.000
_cell.length_c   1.000
_cell.angle_alpha   90.00
_cell.angle_beta   90.00
_cell.angle_gamma   90.00
#
_symmetry.space_group_name_H-M   'P 1'
#
loop_
_entity.id
_entity.type
_entity.pdbx_description
1 polymer ?
#
loop_
_entity_poly.entity_id
_entity_poly.type
_entity_poly.pdbx_seq_one_letter_code
_entity_poly.pdbx_strand_id
1 'polypeptide(L)' 'MNQFDRITQQPEVMGGKPCIRGMRVTVGMIVGQIGAGHSVEEVLTDYPYLEREDIYMALRYAAWRAEEREIMLTKA' A
#
# COMPACT_ATOMS: atom_id res chain seq x y z
N MET A 1 1.81 10.58 -17.02
CA MET A 1 1.79 9.20 -16.47
C MET A 1 1.59 9.30 -14.98
N ASN A 2 0.59 8.61 -14.44
CA ASN A 2 0.27 8.64 -13.02
C ASN A 2 1.32 7.80 -12.26
N GLN A 3 1.95 8.34 -11.22
CA GLN A 3 3.05 7.68 -10.49
C GLN A 3 2.63 6.35 -9.86
N PHE A 4 1.33 6.19 -9.59
CA PHE A 4 0.74 5.02 -8.91
C PHE A 4 -0.48 4.50 -9.67
N ASP A 5 -0.29 3.99 -10.88
CA ASP A 5 -1.35 3.48 -11.76
C ASP A 5 -2.14 2.28 -11.22
N ARG A 6 -1.59 1.56 -10.23
CA ARG A 6 -2.27 0.44 -9.54
C ARG A 6 -2.92 0.83 -8.21
N ILE A 7 -2.83 2.10 -7.79
CA ILE A 7 -3.48 2.58 -6.56
C ILE A 7 -4.68 3.44 -6.92
N THR A 8 -5.81 3.13 -6.30
CA THR A 8 -7.06 3.87 -6.43
C THR A 8 -7.47 4.45 -5.08
N GLN A 9 -8.04 5.64 -5.10
CA GLN A 9 -8.60 6.31 -3.92
C GLN A 9 -9.99 6.81 -4.29
N GLN A 10 -11.00 6.24 -3.64
CA GLN A 10 -12.41 6.54 -3.87
C GLN A 10 -13.08 6.72 -2.51
N PRO A 11 -13.70 7.88 -2.21
CA PRO A 11 -14.34 8.14 -0.92
C PRO A 11 -15.31 7.03 -0.46
N GLU A 12 -16.01 6.43 -1.42
CA GLU A 12 -17.01 5.37 -1.25
C GLU A 12 -16.39 3.96 -1.00
N VAL A 13 -15.10 3.77 -1.28
CA VAL A 13 -14.41 2.49 -1.10
C VAL A 13 -13.53 2.53 0.15
N MET A 14 -13.78 1.61 1.10
CA MET A 14 -12.98 1.45 2.32
C MET A 14 -12.77 2.75 3.12
N GLY A 15 -13.70 3.70 3.01
CA GLY A 15 -13.63 5.01 3.67
C GLY A 15 -12.59 5.95 3.07
N GLY A 16 -12.36 5.90 1.75
CA GLY A 16 -11.40 6.76 1.05
C GLY A 16 -9.94 6.30 1.16
N LYS A 17 -9.68 5.15 1.77
CA LYS A 17 -8.32 4.63 1.93
C LYS A 17 -7.70 4.27 0.57
N PRO A 18 -6.38 4.46 0.38
CA PRO A 18 -5.68 3.96 -0.80
C PRO A 18 -5.81 2.45 -0.92
N CYS A 19 -6.36 2.00 -2.05
CA CYS A 19 -6.63 0.60 -2.34
C CYS A 19 -5.96 0.17 -3.66
N ILE A 20 -5.65 -1.11 -3.79
CA ILE A 20 -5.23 -1.71 -5.07
C ILE A 20 -6.34 -1.52 -6.12
N ARG A 21 -5.96 -1.27 -7.38
CA ARG A 21 -6.84 -0.96 -8.52
C ARG A 21 -8.12 -1.82 -8.51
N GLY A 22 -9.28 -1.18 -8.37
CA GLY A 22 -10.57 -1.86 -8.45
C GLY A 22 -10.84 -2.90 -7.35
N MET A 23 -10.01 -2.96 -6.31
CA MET A 23 -10.11 -3.94 -5.22
C MET A 23 -10.39 -3.24 -3.89
N ARG A 24 -10.98 -3.99 -2.96
CA ARG A 24 -11.16 -3.55 -1.56
C ARG A 24 -9.98 -3.96 -0.67
N VAL A 25 -8.78 -4.01 -1.25
CA VAL A 25 -7.52 -4.31 -0.56
C VAL A 25 -6.76 -3.01 -0.37
N THR A 26 -6.61 -2.59 0.88
CA THR A 26 -5.92 -1.33 1.20
C THR A 26 -4.39 -1.47 1.10
N VAL A 27 -3.70 -0.40 0.72
CA VAL A 27 -2.22 -0.34 0.76
C VAL A 27 -1.70 -0.67 2.15
N GLY A 28 -2.34 -0.14 3.20
CA GLY A 28 -1.95 -0.40 4.59
C GLY A 28 -2.03 -1.88 4.98
N MET A 29 -2.98 -2.65 4.42
CA MET A 29 -3.07 -4.09 4.65
C MET A 29 -1.83 -4.79 4.10
N ILE A 30 -1.45 -4.52 2.85
CA ILE A 30 -0.29 -5.13 2.20
C ILE A 30 0.99 -4.75 2.96
N VAL A 31 1.18 -3.47 3.25
CA VAL A 31 2.35 -2.98 3.99
C VAL A 31 2.40 -3.59 5.39
N GLY A 32 1.25 -3.77 6.05
CA GLY A 32 1.16 -4.42 7.34
C GLY A 32 1.57 -5.90 7.30
N GLN A 33 1.18 -6.64 6.26
CA GLN A 33 1.61 -8.03 6.06
C GLN A 33 3.12 -8.13 5.86
N ILE A 34 3.68 -7.32 4.96
CA ILE A 34 5.13 -7.29 4.73
C ILE A 34 5.88 -6.85 6.00
N GLY A 35 5.37 -5.85 6.72
CA GLY A 35 5.93 -5.38 7.99
C GLY A 35 5.87 -6.41 9.12
N ALA A 36 4.93 -7.36 9.06
CA ALA A 36 4.85 -8.49 9.97
C ALA A 36 5.81 -9.65 9.60
N GLY A 37 6.56 -9.53 8.49
CA GLY A 37 7.54 -10.50 8.05
C GLY A 37 7.05 -11.48 6.99
N HIS A 38 5.82 -11.33 6.48
CA HIS A 38 5.34 -12.15 5.37
C HIS A 38 6.09 -11.79 4.08
N SER A 39 6.51 -12.82 3.36
CA SER A 39 7.06 -12.71 2.01
C SER A 39 5.99 -12.32 1.00
N VAL A 40 6.42 -11.81 -0.16
CA VAL A 40 5.51 -11.47 -1.25
C VAL A 40 4.77 -12.72 -1.75
N GLU A 41 5.47 -13.87 -1.76
CA GLU A 41 4.94 -15.16 -2.17
C GLU A 41 3.83 -15.65 -1.24
N GLU A 42 3.98 -15.49 0.08
CA GLU A 42 2.94 -15.82 1.06
C GLU A 42 1.72 -14.92 0.87
N VAL A 43 1.92 -13.61 0.69
CA VAL A 43 0.82 -12.67 0.43
C VAL A 43 0.07 -13.03 -0.87
N LEU A 44 0.79 -13.42 -1.93
CA LEU A 44 0.16 -13.88 -3.18
C LEU A 44 -0.55 -15.24 -3.02
N THR A 45 -0.08 -16.09 -2.11
CA THR A 45 -0.73 -17.37 -1.80
C THR A 45 -2.05 -17.14 -1.08
N ASP A 46 -2.08 -16.23 -0.11
CA ASP A 46 -3.28 -15.88 0.65
C ASP A 46 -4.28 -15.06 -0.18
N TYR A 47 -3.78 -14.24 -1.10
CA TYR A 47 -4.56 -13.36 -1.96
C TYR A 47 -4.23 -13.58 -3.44
N PRO A 48 -4.65 -14.71 -4.04
CA PRO A 48 -4.25 -15.12 -5.39
C PRO A 48 -4.79 -14.23 -6.53
N TYR A 49 -5.68 -13.29 -6.21
CA TYR A 49 -6.18 -12.27 -7.13
C TYR A 49 -5.27 -11.03 -7.20
N LEU A 50 -4.26 -10.93 -6.33
CA LEU A 50 -3.25 -9.89 -6.41
C LEU A 50 -2.18 -10.27 -7.42
N GLU A 51 -1.64 -9.27 -8.09
CA GLU A 51 -0.39 -9.40 -8.84
C GLU A 51 0.79 -8.94 -7.98
N ARG A 52 1.98 -9.47 -8.27
CA ARG A 52 3.21 -9.06 -7.58
C ARG A 52 3.43 -7.54 -7.68
N GLU A 53 3.09 -6.97 -8.82
CA GLU A 53 3.17 -5.56 -9.12
C GLU A 53 2.22 -4.72 -8.25
N ASP A 54 1.08 -5.27 -7.82
CA ASP A 54 0.17 -4.59 -6.90
C ASP A 54 0.83 -4.43 -5.52
N ILE A 55 1.53 -5.46 -5.05
CA ILE A 55 2.27 -5.45 -3.79
C ILE A 55 3.41 -4.43 -3.85
N TYR A 56 4.21 -4.46 -4.92
CA TYR A 56 5.29 -3.49 -5.08
C TYR A 56 4.80 -2.06 -5.25
N MET A 57 3.65 -1.84 -5.91
CA MET A 57 3.07 -0.51 -5.99
C MET A 57 2.59 -0.02 -4.61
N ALA A 58 1.99 -0.89 -3.80
CA ALA A 58 1.59 -0.55 -2.44
C ALA A 58 2.79 -0.12 -1.58
N LEU A 59 3.92 -0.85 -1.68
CA LEU A 59 5.15 -0.48 -0.98
C LEU A 59 5.73 0.85 -1.44
N ARG A 60 5.75 1.10 -2.76
CA ARG A 60 6.21 2.39 -3.32
C ARG A 60 5.32 3.56 -2.90
N TYR A 61 4.00 3.37 -2.93
CA TYR A 61 3.05 4.36 -2.45
C TYR A 61 3.26 4.66 -0.97
N ALA A 62 3.48 3.65 -0.14
CA ALA A 62 3.76 3.82 1.28
C ALA A 62 5.07 4.55 1.55
N ALA A 63 6.13 4.23 0.82
CA ALA A 63 7.41 4.95 0.91
C ALA A 63 7.23 6.44 0.56
N TRP A 64 6.60 6.74 -0.57
CA TRP A 64 6.29 8.10 -0.98
C TRP A 64 5.46 8.86 0.08
N ARG A 65 4.42 8.22 0.65
CA ARG A 65 3.61 8.81 1.72
C ARG A 65 4.39 9.08 3.01
N ALA A 66 5.39 8.25 3.32
CA ALA A 66 6.23 8.44 4.50
C ALA A 66 7.20 9.63 4.31
N GLU A 67 7.67 9.85 3.08
CA GLU A 67 8.54 10.98 2.71
C GLU A 67 7.78 12.31 2.63
N GLU A 68 6.45 12.30 2.43
CA GLU A 68 5.64 13.51 2.28
C GLU A 68 5.63 14.40 3.53
N ARG A 69 5.79 13.83 4.72
CA ARG A 69 5.76 14.58 5.98
C ARG A 69 6.89 14.15 6.91
N GLU A 70 7.92 14.98 6.94
CA GLU A 70 8.95 14.90 7.99
C GLU A 70 8.43 15.48 9.30
N ILE A 71 8.71 14.79 10.40
CA ILE A 71 8.44 15.28 11.75
C ILE A 71 9.74 15.88 12.27
N MET A 72 9.78 17.21 12.44
CA MET A 72 10.91 17.85 13.11
C MET A 72 10.94 17.43 14.57
N LEU A 73 12.04 16.82 14.98
CA LEU A 73 12.28 16.42 16.37
C LEU A 73 13.02 17.55 17.09
N THR A 74 12.45 18.06 18.17
CA THR A 74 13.15 18.98 19.07
C THR A 74 14.11 18.16 19.94
N LYS A 75 15.38 18.57 20.02
CA LYS A 75 16.28 18.04 21.05
C LYS A 75 15.81 18.55 22.41
N ALA A 76 15.72 17.63 23.37
CA ALA A 76 15.47 17.96 24.77
C ALA A 76 16.62 18.78 25.36
#